data_AF-A0A7Y9WWR2-F1
#
_entry.id   AF-A0A7Y9WWR2-F1
#
_cell.length_a   1.000
_cell.length_b   1.000
_cell.length_c   1.000
_cell.angle_alpha   90.00
_cell.angle_beta   90.00
_cell.angle_gamma   90.00
#
_symmetry.space_group_name_H-M   'P 1'
#
loop_
_entity.id
_entity.type
_entity.pdbx_description
1 polymer ?
#
loop_
_entity_poly.entity_id
_entity_poly.type
_entity_poly.pdbx_seq_one_letter_code
_entity_poly.pdbx_strand_id
1 'polypeptide(L)'
;MAAQEAVGQPLPPDLRAWWLYADGTHSGLQADGGWLIPPGFAPYPINEALESRRLWMDVARKVAPLDRWDDFVNSENSRLAATVCETWLPAWLPVATNHGGGNLFVDLRGGPRHGCVMEFHRDTGALAQPPWADVADMLDDIAERLEEGEAELDDSGRIDWP
;
A
#
# COMPACT_ATOMS: atom_id res chain seq x y z
N MET A 1 -18.62 -2.12 -1.09
CA MET A 1 -17.55 -2.61 -0.20
C MET A 1 -16.98 -1.39 0.48
N ALA A 2 -16.80 -1.42 1.81
CA ALA A 2 -16.42 -0.25 2.59
C ALA A 2 -15.19 0.50 2.04
N ALA A 3 -14.22 -0.24 1.48
CA ALA A 3 -13.03 0.38 0.89
C ALA A 3 -13.31 1.19 -0.38
N GLN A 4 -14.19 0.72 -1.28
CA GLN A 4 -14.63 1.51 -2.46
C GLN A 4 -15.32 2.80 -2.04
N GLU A 5 -16.16 2.72 -1.01
CA GLU A 5 -16.86 3.89 -0.47
C GLU A 5 -15.88 4.88 0.16
N ALA A 6 -14.86 4.39 0.87
CA ALA A 6 -13.83 5.22 1.50
C ALA A 6 -12.94 5.98 0.51
N VAL A 7 -12.72 5.43 -0.69
CA VAL A 7 -11.94 6.08 -1.77
C VAL A 7 -12.80 6.78 -2.81
N GLY A 8 -14.12 6.58 -2.78
CA GLY A 8 -15.07 7.24 -3.70
C GLY A 8 -15.01 6.75 -5.15
N GLN A 9 -14.36 5.62 -5.41
CA GLN A 9 -14.19 5.05 -6.75
C GLN A 9 -14.11 3.51 -6.73
N PRO A 10 -14.33 2.83 -7.87
CA PRO A 10 -14.14 1.37 -7.95
C PRO A 10 -12.70 0.98 -7.61
N LEU A 11 -12.53 -0.16 -6.94
CA LEU A 11 -11.21 -0.74 -6.74
C LEU A 11 -10.75 -1.47 -8.01
N PRO A 12 -9.44 -1.49 -8.29
CA PRO A 12 -8.84 -2.41 -9.25
C PRO A 12 -9.34 -3.84 -9.03
N PRO A 13 -9.70 -4.58 -10.11
CA PRO A 13 -10.33 -5.90 -9.99
C PRO A 13 -9.50 -6.94 -9.24
N ASP A 14 -8.18 -6.90 -9.43
CA ASP A 14 -7.14 -7.69 -8.79
C ASP A 14 -7.06 -7.41 -7.28
N LEU A 15 -6.98 -6.14 -6.87
CA LEU A 15 -7.04 -5.75 -5.45
C LEU A 15 -8.33 -6.27 -4.80
N ARG A 16 -9.47 -6.06 -5.48
CA ARG A 16 -10.77 -6.53 -4.98
C ARG A 16 -10.80 -8.06 -4.84
N ALA A 17 -10.25 -8.78 -5.82
CA ALA A 17 -10.21 -10.24 -5.80
C ALA A 17 -9.33 -10.74 -4.65
N TRP A 18 -8.15 -10.15 -4.46
CA TRP A 18 -7.25 -10.50 -3.36
C TRP A 18 -7.91 -10.31 -2.00
N TRP A 19 -8.52 -9.15 -1.75
CA TRP A 19 -9.21 -8.87 -0.49
C TRP A 19 -10.47 -9.72 -0.25
N LEU A 20 -11.17 -10.14 -1.30
CA LEU A 20 -12.29 -11.09 -1.15
C LEU A 20 -11.81 -12.51 -0.85
N TYR A 21 -10.60 -12.86 -1.28
CA TYR A 21 -10.00 -14.16 -1.04
C TYR A 21 -9.33 -14.25 0.34
N ALA A 22 -8.58 -13.21 0.72
CA ALA A 22 -7.85 -13.12 1.97
C ALA A 22 -7.96 -11.71 2.57
N ASP A 23 -8.51 -11.60 3.78
CA ASP A 23 -8.65 -10.35 4.55
C ASP A 23 -7.36 -10.01 5.32
N GLY A 24 -6.25 -10.01 4.59
CA GLY A 24 -4.91 -9.73 5.12
C GLY A 24 -4.41 -10.71 6.18
N THR A 25 -3.44 -10.27 6.97
CA THR A 25 -2.88 -11.03 8.09
C THR A 25 -3.44 -10.52 9.40
N HIS A 26 -4.16 -11.36 10.14
CA HIS A 26 -4.63 -11.03 11.48
C HIS A 26 -3.53 -11.34 12.50
N SER A 27 -2.95 -10.31 13.12
CA SER A 27 -2.01 -10.49 14.22
C SER A 27 -2.77 -10.84 15.50
N GLY A 28 -2.39 -11.96 16.13
CA GLY A 28 -2.85 -12.37 17.46
C GLY A 28 -1.70 -12.33 18.48
N LEU A 29 -1.97 -12.67 19.74
CA LEU A 29 -1.00 -12.67 20.86
C LEU A 29 0.27 -13.55 20.65
N GLN A 30 0.38 -14.25 19.51
CA GLN A 30 1.43 -15.23 19.23
C GLN A 30 2.02 -15.14 17.81
N ALA A 31 1.71 -14.14 16.99
CA ALA A 31 2.15 -14.15 15.58
C ALA A 31 2.81 -12.85 15.13
N ASP A 32 4.14 -12.80 15.26
CA ASP A 32 5.03 -11.98 14.42
C ASP A 32 5.15 -12.60 13.01
N GLY A 33 4.06 -13.14 12.45
CA GLY A 33 4.04 -13.86 11.18
C GLY A 33 3.28 -13.09 10.09
N GLY A 34 3.47 -13.48 8.83
CA GLY A 34 2.74 -12.89 7.71
C GLY A 34 3.53 -11.86 6.88
N TRP A 35 4.83 -11.75 7.11
CA TRP A 35 5.78 -10.94 6.34
C TRP A 35 6.09 -11.57 4.98
N LEU A 36 5.05 -11.72 4.17
CA LEU A 36 5.10 -12.44 2.89
C LEU A 36 5.37 -11.54 1.69
N ILE A 37 5.33 -10.22 1.88
CA ILE A 37 5.60 -9.26 0.81
C ILE A 37 6.96 -8.60 1.08
N PRO A 38 7.98 -8.82 0.27
CA PRO A 38 9.29 -8.21 0.50
C PRO A 38 9.29 -6.68 0.32
N PRO A 39 10.19 -5.95 1.01
CA PRO A 39 11.19 -6.43 1.97
C PRO A 39 10.66 -6.39 3.42
N GLY A 40 9.62 -7.15 3.74
CA GLY A 40 9.09 -7.26 5.11
C GLY A 40 7.81 -6.45 5.34
N PHE A 41 6.84 -6.64 4.48
CA PHE A 41 5.47 -6.14 4.59
C PHE A 41 4.49 -7.28 4.88
N ALA A 42 3.55 -7.00 5.77
CA ALA A 42 2.43 -7.86 6.10
C ALA A 42 1.13 -7.27 5.51
N PRO A 43 0.32 -8.05 4.77
CA PRO A 43 -0.96 -7.60 4.23
C PRO A 43 -1.91 -7.06 5.30
N TYR A 44 -2.48 -5.87 5.09
CA TYR A 44 -3.50 -5.34 5.99
C TYR A 44 -4.82 -6.12 5.87
N PRO A 45 -5.47 -6.44 6.99
CA PRO A 45 -6.91 -6.61 7.01
C PRO A 45 -7.63 -5.35 6.49
N ILE A 46 -8.76 -5.50 5.80
CA ILE A 46 -9.47 -4.39 5.14
C ILE A 46 -9.83 -3.29 6.14
N ASN A 47 -10.27 -3.65 7.35
CA ASN A 47 -10.57 -2.67 8.39
C ASN A 47 -9.32 -1.89 8.83
N GLU A 48 -8.19 -2.57 9.03
CA GLU A 48 -6.92 -1.95 9.42
C GLU A 48 -6.34 -1.07 8.31
N ALA A 49 -6.49 -1.46 7.04
CA ALA A 49 -6.15 -0.60 5.90
C ALA A 49 -6.93 0.71 5.93
N LEU A 50 -8.22 0.68 6.22
CA LEU A 50 -9.05 1.89 6.31
C LEU A 50 -8.72 2.75 7.53
N GLU A 51 -8.40 2.13 8.66
CA GLU A 51 -7.91 2.85 9.86
C GLU A 51 -6.57 3.52 9.60
N SER A 52 -5.62 2.80 8.99
CA SER A 52 -4.30 3.32 8.59
C SER A 52 -4.44 4.48 7.60
N ARG A 53 -5.31 4.34 6.59
CA ARG A 53 -5.61 5.42 5.65
C ARG A 53 -6.13 6.67 6.36
N ARG A 54 -7.07 6.52 7.31
CA ARG A 54 -7.59 7.65 8.07
C ARG A 54 -6.49 8.32 8.91
N LEU A 55 -5.65 7.53 9.56
CA LEU A 55 -4.51 8.03 10.33
C LEU A 55 -3.57 8.86 9.45
N TRP A 56 -3.19 8.34 8.28
CA TRP A 56 -2.30 9.05 7.37
C TRP A 56 -2.92 10.31 6.77
N MET A 57 -4.22 10.31 6.48
CA MET A 57 -4.93 11.53 6.09
C MET A 57 -4.90 12.59 7.18
N ASP A 58 -5.06 12.20 8.46
CA ASP A 58 -4.97 13.13 9.59
C ASP A 58 -3.54 13.67 9.79
N VAL A 59 -2.51 12.85 9.55
CA VAL A 59 -1.12 13.29 9.56
C VAL A 59 -0.86 14.27 8.41
N ALA A 60 -1.25 13.92 7.18
CA ALA A 60 -1.04 14.76 6.00
C ALA A 60 -1.69 16.15 6.16
N ARG A 61 -2.90 16.21 6.73
CA ARG A 61 -3.59 17.47 7.03
C ARG A 61 -2.85 18.35 8.04
N LYS A 62 -2.12 17.76 8.99
CA LYS A 62 -1.33 18.51 9.99
C LYS A 62 -0.02 19.05 9.43
N VAL A 63 0.53 18.40 8.40
CA VAL A 63 1.81 18.78 7.78
C VAL A 63 1.62 19.79 6.66
N ALA A 64 0.51 19.70 5.92
CA ALA A 64 0.19 20.66 4.87
C ALA A 64 -0.22 22.03 5.43
N PRO A 65 -0.02 23.13 4.69
CA PRO A 65 -0.62 24.43 5.02
C PRO A 65 -2.14 24.30 5.11
N LEU A 66 -2.69 24.44 6.33
CA LEU A 66 -4.11 24.18 6.62
C LEU A 66 -5.08 25.00 5.75
N ASP A 67 -4.65 26.17 5.26
CA ASP A 67 -5.43 27.07 4.42
C ASP A 67 -5.51 26.65 2.95
N ARG A 68 -4.70 25.68 2.51
CA ARG A 68 -4.60 25.24 1.10
C ARG A 68 -4.69 23.72 0.92
N TRP A 69 -5.16 23.00 1.92
CA TRP A 69 -5.25 21.54 1.87
C TRP A 69 -6.01 21.03 0.64
N ASP A 70 -7.20 21.59 0.37
CA ASP A 70 -8.04 21.14 -0.74
C ASP A 70 -7.37 21.39 -2.09
N ASP A 71 -6.75 22.56 -2.30
CA ASP A 71 -6.00 22.88 -3.52
C ASP A 71 -4.79 21.96 -3.71
N PHE A 72 -4.05 21.71 -2.63
CA PHE A 72 -2.91 20.80 -2.63
C PHE A 72 -3.34 19.37 -3.01
N VAL A 73 -4.36 18.84 -2.34
CA VAL A 73 -4.89 17.50 -2.62
C VAL A 73 -5.40 17.39 -4.05
N ASN A 74 -6.14 18.39 -4.54
CA ASN A 74 -6.65 18.40 -5.90
C ASN A 74 -5.51 18.41 -6.93
N SER A 75 -4.48 19.24 -6.70
CA SER A 75 -3.29 19.28 -7.53
C SER A 75 -2.59 17.92 -7.56
N GLU A 76 -2.30 17.33 -6.40
CA GLU A 76 -1.55 16.07 -6.31
C GLU A 76 -2.34 14.85 -6.80
N ASN A 77 -3.66 14.79 -6.56
CA ASN A 77 -4.52 13.73 -7.08
C ASN A 77 -4.74 13.83 -8.60
N SER A 78 -4.58 15.02 -9.20
CA SER A 78 -4.68 15.21 -10.66
C SER A 78 -3.43 14.73 -11.41
N ARG A 79 -2.32 14.49 -10.69
CA ARG A 79 -1.10 13.93 -11.27
C ARG A 79 -1.33 12.47 -11.63
N LEU A 80 -0.55 11.98 -12.58
CA LEU A 80 -0.63 10.58 -12.99
C LEU A 80 -0.25 9.67 -11.83
N ALA A 81 -0.91 8.51 -11.76
CA ALA A 81 -0.50 7.44 -10.87
C ALA A 81 0.99 7.13 -11.04
N ALA A 82 1.60 6.69 -9.94
CA ALA A 82 3.02 6.45 -9.79
C ALA A 82 3.93 7.69 -9.83
N THR A 83 3.35 8.89 -9.71
CA THR A 83 4.12 10.12 -9.51
C THR A 83 4.45 10.31 -8.03
N VAL A 84 5.67 10.71 -7.70
CA VAL A 84 6.09 10.90 -6.32
C VAL A 84 5.25 11.93 -5.55
N CYS A 85 5.07 11.73 -4.25
CA CYS A 85 4.52 12.72 -3.33
C CYS A 85 5.07 12.51 -1.91
N GLU A 86 5.41 13.60 -1.24
CA GLU A 86 6.06 13.58 0.09
C GLU A 86 5.05 13.33 1.23
N THR A 87 3.76 13.32 0.94
CA THR A 87 2.70 13.10 1.94
C THR A 87 1.61 12.18 1.43
N TRP A 88 0.78 11.69 2.35
CA TRP A 88 -0.29 10.76 2.01
C TRP A 88 -1.42 11.44 1.25
N LEU A 89 -1.86 10.80 0.15
CA LEU A 89 -2.96 11.30 -0.68
C LEU A 89 -4.28 10.54 -0.45
N PRO A 90 -5.45 11.20 -0.55
CA PRO A 90 -6.74 10.51 -0.49
C PRO A 90 -6.92 9.44 -1.57
N ALA A 91 -6.28 9.59 -2.73
CA ALA A 91 -6.32 8.59 -3.80
C ALA A 91 -5.48 7.34 -3.51
N TRP A 92 -4.77 7.27 -2.38
CA TRP A 92 -3.97 6.11 -2.01
C TRP A 92 -4.70 5.24 -1.00
N LEU A 93 -4.55 3.93 -1.19
CA LEU A 93 -5.18 2.92 -0.36
C LEU A 93 -4.09 1.95 0.14
N PRO A 94 -3.78 1.92 1.45
CA PRO A 94 -2.77 1.04 1.96
C PRO A 94 -3.23 -0.41 1.86
N VAL A 95 -2.31 -1.32 1.55
CA VAL A 95 -2.58 -2.75 1.38
C VAL A 95 -1.63 -3.63 2.20
N ALA A 96 -0.48 -3.11 2.62
CA ALA A 96 0.42 -3.81 3.54
C ALA A 96 1.21 -2.84 4.43
N THR A 97 1.76 -3.33 5.53
CA THR A 97 2.53 -2.56 6.51
C THR A 97 3.81 -3.25 6.91
N ASN A 98 4.84 -2.46 7.21
CA ASN A 98 6.04 -2.98 7.87
C ASN A 98 5.98 -2.84 9.40
N HIS A 99 4.84 -2.38 9.96
CA HIS A 99 4.62 -1.99 11.37
C HIS A 99 5.57 -0.91 11.94
N GLY A 100 6.52 -0.41 11.15
CA GLY A 100 7.46 0.68 11.47
C GLY A 100 7.05 2.05 10.89
N GLY A 101 5.87 2.15 10.28
CA GLY A 101 5.39 3.37 9.61
C GLY A 101 5.65 3.41 8.11
N GLY A 102 6.15 2.32 7.52
CA GLY A 102 6.12 2.08 6.08
C GLY A 102 4.82 1.41 5.66
N ASN A 103 4.30 1.77 4.49
CA ASN A 103 3.12 1.16 3.91
C ASN A 103 3.37 0.83 2.43
N LEU A 104 2.93 -0.35 1.99
CA LEU A 104 2.62 -0.54 0.58
C LEU A 104 1.19 -0.05 0.35
N PHE A 105 0.99 0.63 -0.77
CA PHE A 105 -0.30 1.17 -1.15
C PHE A 105 -0.56 1.01 -2.63
N VAL A 106 -1.84 0.91 -2.97
CA VAL A 106 -2.33 0.98 -4.33
C VAL A 106 -2.62 2.43 -4.67
N ASP A 107 -2.00 2.93 -5.74
CA ASP A 107 -2.21 4.28 -6.24
C ASP A 107 -3.41 4.33 -7.18
N LEU A 108 -4.49 4.95 -6.70
CA LEU A 108 -5.75 5.04 -7.44
C LEU A 108 -5.91 6.37 -8.19
N ARG A 109 -4.85 7.17 -8.36
CA ARG A 109 -4.86 8.32 -9.27
C ARG A 109 -5.06 7.85 -10.72
N GLY A 110 -5.42 8.78 -11.60
CA GLY A 110 -5.64 8.47 -13.02
C GLY A 110 -4.35 8.15 -13.78
N GLY A 111 -4.49 7.64 -15.01
CA GLY A 111 -3.39 7.41 -15.94
C GLY A 111 -3.01 5.94 -16.15
N PRO A 112 -1.98 5.66 -16.97
CA PRO A 112 -1.65 4.30 -17.41
C PRO A 112 -1.20 3.36 -16.29
N ARG A 113 -0.77 3.90 -15.14
CA ARG A 113 -0.34 3.13 -13.97
C ARG A 113 -1.35 3.15 -12.82
N HIS A 114 -2.62 3.47 -13.11
CA HIS A 114 -3.68 3.36 -12.12
C HIS A 114 -3.76 1.93 -11.58
N GLY A 115 -3.65 1.78 -10.26
CA GLY A 115 -3.63 0.48 -9.60
C GLY A 115 -2.24 -0.04 -9.22
N CYS A 116 -1.15 0.65 -9.59
CA CYS A 116 0.19 0.22 -9.24
C CYS A 116 0.43 0.20 -7.73
N VAL A 117 1.29 -0.71 -7.29
CA VAL A 117 1.70 -0.83 -5.89
C VAL A 117 2.97 -0.01 -5.68
N MET A 118 2.95 0.84 -4.66
CA MET A 118 4.05 1.72 -4.30
C MET A 118 4.34 1.65 -2.82
N GLU A 119 5.56 2.04 -2.44
CA GLU A 119 5.96 2.18 -1.06
C GLU A 119 5.86 3.64 -0.59
N PHE A 120 5.34 3.82 0.62
CA PHE A 120 5.31 5.07 1.35
C PHE A 120 6.07 4.91 2.66
N HIS A 121 7.03 5.79 2.91
CA HIS A 121 7.68 5.88 4.22
C HIS A 121 7.24 7.13 4.95
N ARG A 122 6.99 6.99 6.25
CA ARG A 122 6.61 8.11 7.13
C ARG A 122 7.53 9.34 7.06
N ASP A 123 8.82 9.13 6.80
CA ASP A 123 9.85 10.18 6.91
C ASP A 123 10.17 10.83 5.55
N THR A 124 9.84 10.17 4.43
CA THR A 124 10.23 10.62 3.07
C THR A 124 9.07 10.67 2.07
N GLY A 125 7.96 10.00 2.35
CA GLY A 125 6.82 9.88 1.45
C GLY A 125 6.95 8.73 0.45
N ALA A 126 6.25 8.84 -0.68
CA ALA A 126 6.32 7.89 -1.79
C ALA A 126 7.21 8.45 -2.89
N LEU A 127 8.50 8.08 -2.86
CA LEU A 127 9.53 8.62 -3.77
C LEU A 127 10.07 7.59 -4.77
N ALA A 128 9.87 6.30 -4.50
CA ALA A 128 10.33 5.22 -5.36
C ALA A 128 9.42 5.03 -6.59
N GLN A 129 9.94 4.41 -7.64
CA GLN A 129 9.10 3.87 -8.72
C GLN A 129 8.34 2.64 -8.20
N PRO A 130 7.13 2.38 -8.71
CA PRO A 130 6.36 1.20 -8.31
C PRO A 130 7.13 -0.06 -8.75
N PRO A 131 7.43 -0.98 -7.82
CA PRO A 131 8.01 -2.28 -8.17
C PRO A 131 7.03 -3.16 -8.97
N TRP A 132 5.72 -2.98 -8.76
CA TRP A 132 4.68 -3.80 -9.41
C TRP A 132 3.63 -2.94 -10.12
N ALA A 133 3.20 -3.39 -11.29
CA ALA A 133 2.20 -2.73 -12.11
C ALA A 133 0.81 -2.71 -11.48
N ASP A 134 0.48 -3.75 -10.70
CA ASP A 134 -0.76 -3.92 -9.94
C ASP A 134 -0.58 -4.98 -8.82
N VAL A 135 -1.66 -5.37 -8.13
CA VAL A 135 -1.61 -6.35 -7.04
C VAL A 135 -1.39 -7.77 -7.58
N ALA A 136 -1.91 -8.09 -8.76
CA ALA A 136 -1.68 -9.41 -9.35
C ALA A 136 -0.20 -9.59 -9.69
N ASP A 137 0.42 -8.59 -10.32
CA ASP A 137 1.87 -8.57 -10.62
C ASP A 137 2.72 -8.73 -9.35
N MET A 138 2.33 -8.09 -8.23
CA MET A 138 2.98 -8.29 -6.93
C MET A 138 2.86 -9.72 -6.43
N LEU A 139 1.66 -10.31 -6.49
CA LEU A 139 1.42 -11.66 -5.99
C LEU A 139 2.08 -12.73 -6.88
N ASP A 140 2.08 -12.52 -8.20
CA ASP A 140 2.74 -13.40 -9.18
C ASP A 140 4.27 -13.38 -8.99
N ASP A 141 4.88 -12.20 -8.84
CA ASP A 141 6.32 -12.05 -8.56
C ASP A 141 6.73 -12.77 -7.26
N ILE A 142 5.93 -12.61 -6.19
CA ILE A 142 6.18 -13.32 -4.92
C ILE A 142 6.06 -14.84 -5.12
N ALA A 143 5.05 -15.30 -5.83
CA ALA A 143 4.83 -16.72 -6.06
C ALA A 143 5.96 -17.35 -6.91
N GLU A 144 6.34 -16.70 -8.01
CA GLU A 144 7.40 -17.14 -8.91
C GLU A 144 8.72 -17.32 -8.15
N ARG A 145 9.12 -16.30 -7.36
CA ARG A 145 10.36 -16.36 -6.58
C ARG A 145 10.36 -17.42 -5.48
N LEU A 146 9.20 -17.70 -4.90
CA LEU A 146 9.06 -18.80 -3.93
C LEU A 146 9.17 -20.17 -4.61
N GLU A 147 8.61 -20.32 -5.82
CA GLU A 147 8.68 -21.56 -6.59
C GLU A 147 10.10 -21.84 -7.12
N GLU A 148 10.82 -20.79 -7.52
CA GLU A 148 12.19 -20.88 -8.04
C GLU A 148 13.25 -20.99 -6.93
N GLY A 149 12.86 -20.80 -5.66
CA GLY A 149 13.77 -20.84 -4.52
C GLY A 149 14.71 -19.64 -4.44
N GLU A 150 14.29 -18.49 -5.01
CA GLU A 150 15.02 -17.22 -4.97
C GLU A 150 14.71 -16.41 -3.69
N ALA A 151 13.73 -16.84 -2.90
CA ALA A 151 13.38 -16.25 -1.62
C ALA A 151 14.44 -16.57 -0.55
N GLU A 152 15.02 -15.53 0.05
CA GLU A 152 15.81 -15.67 1.27
C GLU A 152 14.92 -15.48 2.51
N LEU A 153 15.19 -16.23 3.58
CA LEU A 153 14.52 -16.07 4.87
C LEU A 153 15.52 -15.55 5.90
N ASP A 154 15.18 -14.45 6.56
CA ASP A 154 15.95 -14.00 7.72
C ASP A 154 15.70 -14.89 8.96
N ASP A 155 16.47 -14.67 10.02
CA ASP A 155 16.33 -15.40 11.30
C ASP A 155 14.93 -15.22 11.95
N SER A 156 14.13 -14.26 11.46
CA SER A 156 12.77 -13.97 11.90
C SER A 156 11.69 -14.56 10.98
N GLY A 157 12.09 -15.28 9.92
CA GLY A 157 11.19 -15.87 8.93
C GLY A 157 10.57 -14.86 7.95
N ARG A 158 11.18 -13.69 7.76
CA ARG A 158 10.78 -12.72 6.75
C ARG A 158 11.37 -13.07 5.40
N ILE A 159 10.56 -12.91 4.34
CA ILE A 159 11.02 -13.09 2.97
C ILE A 159 11.74 -11.82 2.52
N ASP A 160 12.91 -11.98 1.91
CA ASP A 160 13.65 -10.92 1.22
C ASP A 160 14.08 -11.38 -0.19
N TRP A 161 14.33 -10.40 -1.06
CA TRP A 161 14.89 -10.63 -2.40
C TRP A 161 16.38 -10.29 -2.41
N PRO A 162 17.24 -11.07 -3.11
CA PRO A 162 18.68 -10.84 -3.19
C PRO A 162 19.10 -9.55 -3.94
#